data_AF-A0A1G4K3D6-F1
#
_entry.id   AF-A0A1G4K3D6-F1
#
_cell.length_a   1.000
_cell.length_b   1.000
_cell.length_c   1.000
_cell.angle_alpha   90.00
_cell.angle_beta   90.00
_cell.angle_gamma   90.00
#
_symmetry.space_group_name_H-M   'P 1'
#
loop_
_entity.id
_entity.type
_entity.pdbx_description
1 polymer ?
#
loop_
_entity_poly.entity_id
_entity_poly.type
_entity_poly.pdbx_seq_one_letter_code
_entity_poly.pdbx_strand_id
1 'polypeptide(L)' 'MRATRYLLNAAQKQKPGLGIPVELTPLFLAMGVAMGSACWFSYKKFRFDTSLRVGRTNPDRSGLQKVLEENKN' A
#
# COMPACT_ATOMS: atom_id res chain seq x y z
N MET A 1 -44.87 -16.45 -13.92
CA MET A 1 -43.51 -15.93 -14.21
C MET A 1 -42.76 -15.77 -12.88
N ARG A 2 -41.54 -16.30 -12.73
CA ARG A 2 -40.78 -16.20 -11.47
C ARG A 2 -39.90 -14.95 -11.53
N ALA A 3 -40.19 -13.95 -10.69
CA ALA A 3 -39.55 -12.61 -10.71
C ALA A 3 -38.01 -12.67 -10.69
N THR A 4 -37.43 -13.69 -10.04
CA THR A 4 -36.00 -13.93 -9.93
C THR A 4 -35.30 -14.15 -11.28
N ARG A 5 -36.00 -14.69 -12.30
CA ARG A 5 -35.39 -14.99 -13.61
C ARG A 5 -35.07 -13.74 -14.42
N TYR A 6 -35.82 -12.66 -14.25
CA TYR A 6 -35.57 -11.41 -14.99
C TYR A 6 -34.27 -10.75 -14.54
N LEU A 7 -34.05 -10.69 -13.22
CA LEU A 7 -32.81 -10.18 -12.63
C LEU A 7 -31.60 -11.06 -13.00
N LEU A 8 -31.78 -12.39 -12.98
CA LEU A 8 -30.72 -13.32 -13.37
C LEU A 8 -30.33 -13.17 -14.85
N ASN A 9 -31.32 -13.02 -15.74
CA ASN A 9 -31.10 -12.80 -17.17
C ASN A 9 -30.48 -11.42 -17.46
N ALA A 10 -30.73 -10.40 -16.64
CA ALA A 10 -30.09 -9.09 -16.76
C ALA A 10 -28.61 -9.14 -16.35
N ALA A 11 -28.30 -9.87 -15.26
CA ALA A 11 -26.92 -10.09 -14.81
C ALA A 11 -26.12 -10.96 -15.80
N GLN A 12 -26.72 -12.01 -16.36
CA GLN A 12 -26.06 -12.90 -17.33
C GLN A 12 -25.87 -12.29 -18.73
N LYS A 13 -26.59 -11.20 -19.06
CA LYS A 13 -26.45 -10.46 -20.33
C LYS A 13 -25.35 -9.40 -20.30
N GLN A 14 -24.77 -9.09 -19.13
CA GLN A 14 -23.55 -8.29 -19.08
C GLN A 14 -22.42 -9.13 -19.69
N LYS A 15 -21.89 -8.66 -20.83
CA LYS A 15 -20.82 -9.34 -21.58
C LYS A 15 -19.66 -9.70 -20.64
N PRO A 16 -18.95 -10.82 -20.86
CA PRO A 16 -17.79 -11.21 -20.08
C PRO A 16 -16.64 -10.22 -20.35
N GLY A 17 -16.62 -9.16 -19.55
CA GLY A 17 -15.63 -8.11 -19.51
C GLY A 17 -15.84 -7.37 -18.21
N LEU A 18 -14.82 -6.67 -17.71
CA LEU A 18 -14.97 -5.83 -16.52
C LEU A 18 -16.05 -4.78 -16.80
N GLY A 19 -17.29 -5.09 -16.40
CA GLY A 19 -18.46 -4.21 -16.50
C GLY A 19 -18.39 -3.12 -15.45
N ILE A 20 -17.23 -2.49 -15.33
CA ILE A 20 -16.99 -1.39 -14.40
C ILE A 20 -17.66 -0.17 -15.02
N PRO A 21 -18.68 0.42 -14.36
CA PRO A 21 -19.29 1.65 -14.84
C PRO A 21 -18.24 2.76 -14.90
N VAL A 22 -18.23 3.50 -16.01
CA VAL A 22 -17.25 4.56 -16.28
C VAL A 22 -17.27 5.67 -15.22
N GLU A 23 -18.37 5.83 -14.52
CA GLU A 23 -18.55 6.74 -13.39
C GLU A 23 -17.62 6.45 -12.20
N LEU A 24 -17.14 5.21 -12.06
CA LEU A 24 -16.20 4.81 -11.00
C LEU A 24 -14.73 5.05 -11.36
N THR A 25 -14.42 5.38 -12.62
CA THR A 25 -13.05 5.69 -13.05
C THR A 25 -12.32 6.75 -12.19
N PRO A 26 -12.95 7.86 -11.74
CA PRO A 26 -12.29 8.81 -10.84
C PRO A 26 -11.92 8.19 -9.49
N LEU A 27 -12.76 7.29 -8.96
CA LEU A 27 -12.48 6.59 -7.71
C LEU A 27 -11.27 5.66 -7.85
N PHE A 28 -11.21 4.88 -8.93
CA PHE A 28 -10.06 3.99 -9.19
C PHE A 28 -8.78 4.76 -9.44
N LEU A 29 -8.85 5.91 -10.13
CA LEU A 29 -7.70 6.78 -10.31
C LEU A 29 -7.18 7.33 -8.97
N ALA A 30 -8.09 7.82 -8.11
CA ALA A 30 -7.74 8.29 -6.78
C ALA A 30 -7.08 7.17 -5.93
N MET A 31 -7.63 5.96 -5.96
CA MET A 31 -7.03 4.80 -5.29
C MET A 31 -5.65 4.44 -5.87
N GLY A 32 -5.49 4.46 -7.19
CA GLY A 32 -4.21 4.19 -7.83
C GLY A 32 -3.13 5.20 -7.42
N VAL A 33 -3.49 6.50 -7.39
CA VAL A 33 -2.59 7.56 -6.92
C VAL A 33 -2.24 7.38 -5.44
N ALA A 34 -3.22 7.03 -4.60
CA ALA A 34 -3.01 6.80 -3.18
C ALA A 34 -2.04 5.61 -2.95
N MET A 35 -2.26 4.48 -3.65
CA MET A 35 -1.40 3.31 -3.56
C MET A 35 0.02 3.58 -4.08
N GLY A 36 0.13 4.23 -5.25
CA GLY A 36 1.43 4.61 -5.82
C GLY A 36 2.22 5.54 -4.90
N SER A 37 1.53 6.54 -4.32
CA SER A 37 2.12 7.47 -3.36
C SER A 37 2.57 6.74 -2.09
N ALA A 38 1.72 5.87 -1.53
CA ALA A 38 2.04 5.09 -0.34
C ALA A 38 3.29 4.23 -0.56
N CYS A 39 3.40 3.53 -1.70
CA CYS A 39 4.59 2.74 -2.04
C CYS A 39 5.83 3.62 -2.19
N TRP A 40 5.74 4.73 -2.92
CA TRP A 40 6.88 5.63 -3.15
C TRP A 40 7.39 6.25 -1.86
N PHE A 41 6.51 6.83 -1.04
CA PHE A 41 6.92 7.45 0.23
C PHE A 41 7.43 6.43 1.23
N SER A 42 6.83 5.24 1.29
CA SER A 42 7.33 4.16 2.14
C SER A 42 8.74 3.74 1.71
N TYR A 43 8.96 3.51 0.41
CA TYR A 43 10.28 3.18 -0.11
C TYR A 43 11.29 4.28 0.20
N LYS A 44 10.95 5.55 -0.08
CA LYS A 44 11.82 6.70 0.18
C LYS A 44 12.20 6.77 1.66
N LYS A 45 11.24 6.58 2.57
CA LYS A 45 11.46 6.58 4.02
C LYS A 45 12.36 5.43 4.44
N PHE A 46 12.13 4.20 3.99
CA PHE A 46 12.98 3.07 4.37
C PHE A 46 14.38 3.10 3.75
N ARG A 47 14.53 3.67 2.54
CA ARG A 47 15.81 3.63 1.82
C ARG A 47 16.73 4.79 2.14
N PHE A 48 16.20 6.00 2.28
CA PHE A 48 17.00 7.22 2.40
C PHE A 48 16.91 7.85 3.79
N ASP A 49 15.84 7.60 4.53
CA ASP A 49 15.76 8.10 5.89
C ASP A 49 16.64 7.27 6.81
N THR A 50 17.64 7.94 7.37
CA THR A 50 18.59 7.31 8.27
C THR A 50 18.06 7.30 9.71
N SER A 51 17.02 8.08 10.03
CA SER A 51 16.40 8.13 11.37
C SER A 51 15.72 6.83 11.79
N LEU A 52 15.33 5.97 10.84
CA LEU A 52 14.68 4.71 11.15
C LEU A 52 15.69 3.67 11.67
N ARG A 53 15.35 3.10 12.82
CA ARG A 53 16.07 1.97 13.46
C ARG A 53 15.97 0.65 12.67
N VAL A 54 15.13 0.61 11.64
CA VAL A 54 14.94 -0.55 10.75
C VAL A 54 15.79 -0.44 9.48
N GLY A 55 16.54 0.66 9.32
CA GLY A 55 17.38 0.91 8.17
C GLY A 55 18.68 0.11 8.16
N ARG A 56 19.35 0.06 7.01
CA ARG A 56 20.62 -0.67 6.81
C ARG A 56 21.79 -0.17 7.69
N THR A 57 21.70 1.06 8.20
CA THR A 57 22.70 1.71 9.08
C THR A 57 22.35 1.61 10.57
N ASN A 58 21.46 0.70 10.96
CA ASN A 58 21.10 0.47 12.36
C ASN A 58 22.27 0.14 13.33
N PRO A 59 23.33 -0.63 12.97
CA PRO A 59 24.35 -0.99 13.96
C PRO A 59 25.08 0.24 14.56
N ASP A 60 25.30 1.27 13.75
CA ASP A 60 26.00 2.50 14.15
C ASP A 60 25.14 3.45 14.99
N ARG A 61 23.83 3.18 15.11
CA ARG A 61 22.88 4.03 15.85
C ARG A 61 22.41 3.44 17.17
N SER A 62 22.82 2.21 17.47
CA SER A 62 22.57 1.68 18.80
C SER A 62 23.46 2.42 19.81
N GLY A 63 22.89 2.89 20.92
CA GLY A 63 23.67 3.45 22.04
C GLY A 63 24.62 2.44 22.71
N LEU A 64 24.76 1.24 22.13
CA LEU A 64 25.60 0.16 22.60
C LEU A 64 27.07 0.60 22.71
N GLN A 65 27.59 1.37 21.75
CA GLN A 65 28.96 1.92 21.82
C GLN A 65 29.14 2.79 23.06
N LYS A 66 28.16 3.66 23.35
CA LYS A 66 28.18 4.53 24.53
C LYS A 66 28.21 3.72 25.84
N VAL A 67 27.41 2.64 25.92
CA VAL A 67 27.39 1.73 27.08
C VAL A 67 28.67 0.91 27.21
N LEU A 68 29.26 0.48 26.09
CA LEU A 68 30.53 -0.25 26.04
C LEU A 68 31.71 0.61 26.49
N GLU A 69 31.71 1.90 26.14
CA GLU A 69 32.71 2.87 26.60
C GLU A 69 32.55 3.19 28.09
N GLU A 70 31.31 3.35 28.56
CA GLU A 70 31.01 3.63 29.97
C GLU A 70 31.38 2.46 30.91
N ASN A 71 31.25 1.21 30.46
CA ASN A 71 31.65 0.01 31.23
C ASN A 71 33.14 -0.35 31.10
N LYS A 72 33.90 0.35 30.25
CA LYS A 72 35.34 0.11 30.07
C LYS A 72 36.22 0.92 31.03
N ASN A 73 35.64 1.94 31.66
CA ASN A 73 36.26 2.74 32.73
C ASN A 73 35.89 2.18 34.10
#